data_AF-A0A966DKR3-F1
#
_entry.id   AF-A0A966DKR3-F1
#
_cell.length_a   1.000
_cell.length_b   1.000
_cell.length_c   1.000
_cell.angle_alpha   90.00
_cell.angle_beta   90.00
_cell.angle_gamma   90.00
#
_symmetry.space_group_name_H-M   'P 1'
#
loop_
_entity.id
_entity.type
_entity.pdbx_description
1 polymer ?
#
loop_
_entity_poly.entity_id
_entity_poly.type
_entity_poly.pdbx_seq_one_letter_code
_entity_poly.pdbx_strand_id
1 'polypeptide(L)'
;RDPELPWVFFNPKTKKPPVSIFYAWDTIRKRVGIPEVRLHDLRHSYASFLVNAGRSLYEVQKLLGHHDPKVTMRYAHLSPGALIDAANVVGKVVKGRRKAG
;
A
#
# COMPACT_ATOMS: atom_id res chain seq x y z
N ARG A 1 -20.54 6.00 14.92
CA ARG A 1 -20.21 7.35 14.40
C ARG A 1 -21.20 8.30 15.05
N ASP A 2 -20.73 9.36 15.67
CA ASP A 2 -21.63 10.40 16.20
C ASP A 2 -22.19 11.19 15.01
N PRO A 3 -23.50 11.15 14.73
CA PRO A 3 -24.09 11.81 13.57
C PRO A 3 -23.98 13.34 13.64
N GLU A 4 -23.82 13.91 14.84
CA GLU A 4 -23.70 15.34 15.07
C GLU A 4 -22.27 15.87 14.81
N LEU A 5 -21.29 14.98 14.67
CA LEU A 5 -19.89 15.35 14.46
C LEU A 5 -19.43 15.06 13.03
N PRO A 6 -18.96 16.08 12.28
CA PRO A 6 -18.54 15.89 10.90
C PRO A 6 -17.21 15.11 10.79
N TRP A 7 -16.44 15.00 11.87
CA TRP A 7 -15.09 14.43 11.88
C TRP A 7 -15.08 12.94 12.27
N VAL A 8 -14.38 12.10 11.51
CA VAL A 8 -14.16 10.69 11.86
C VAL A 8 -13.23 10.56 13.07
N PHE A 9 -12.22 11.42 13.15
CA PHE A 9 -11.27 11.48 14.27
C PHE A 9 -11.41 12.83 14.98
N PHE A 10 -11.66 12.81 16.28
CA PHE A 10 -11.82 14.01 17.10
C PHE A 10 -11.38 13.73 18.54
N ASN A 11 -11.05 14.79 19.27
CA ASN A 11 -10.80 14.68 20.70
C ASN A 11 -12.14 14.56 21.44
N PRO A 12 -12.40 13.47 22.22
CA PRO A 12 -13.70 13.27 22.86
C PRO A 12 -14.12 14.38 23.83
N LYS A 13 -13.15 15.08 24.44
CA LYS A 13 -13.40 16.17 25.39
C LYS A 13 -13.70 17.49 24.69
N THR A 14 -12.92 17.85 23.68
CA THR A 14 -13.06 19.16 23.01
C THR A 14 -13.96 19.13 21.78
N LYS A 15 -14.34 17.93 21.29
CA LYS A 15 -15.12 17.68 20.07
C LYS A 15 -14.50 18.27 18.79
N LYS A 16 -13.23 18.67 18.84
CA LYS A 16 -12.48 19.24 17.73
C LYS A 16 -11.61 18.17 17.05
N PRO A 17 -11.34 18.30 15.73
CA PRO A 17 -10.43 17.40 15.03
C PRO A 17 -8.98 17.61 15.50
N PRO A 18 -8.11 16.60 15.37
CA PRO A 18 -6.68 16.77 15.62
C PRO A 18 -6.09 17.76 14.60
N VAL A 19 -5.31 18.73 15.09
CA VAL A 19 -4.59 19.69 14.23
C VAL A 19 -3.34 19.07 13.57
N SER A 20 -2.84 17.97 14.13
CA SER A 20 -1.71 17.23 13.58
C SER A 20 -1.76 15.78 14.05
N ILE A 21 -1.52 14.86 13.12
CA ILE A 21 -1.34 13.42 13.41
C ILE A 21 0.05 13.11 13.99
N PHE A 22 1.03 14.02 13.80
CA PHE A 22 2.42 13.81 14.19
C PHE A 22 2.56 13.48 15.67
N TYR A 23 1.89 14.21 16.57
CA TYR A 23 2.04 14.00 18.01
C TYR A 23 1.55 12.62 18.47
N ALA A 24 0.43 12.16 17.92
CA ALA A 24 -0.08 10.83 18.20
C ALA A 24 0.90 9.76 17.69
N TRP A 25 1.38 9.91 16.45
CA TRP A 25 2.36 9.00 15.87
C TRP A 25 3.68 8.98 16.64
N ASP A 26 4.21 10.16 17.01
CA ASP A 26 5.46 10.31 17.76
C ASP A 26 5.39 9.65 19.13
N THR A 27 4.24 9.78 19.80
CA THR A 27 3.99 9.08 21.07
C THR A 27 3.98 7.56 20.88
N ILE A 28 3.28 7.06 19.87
CA ILE A 28 3.15 5.62 19.60
C ILE A 28 4.51 5.01 19.26
N ARG A 29 5.23 5.56 18.28
CA ARG A 29 6.51 5.01 17.81
C ARG A 29 7.58 4.99 18.91
N LYS A 30 7.61 5.99 19.81
CA LYS A 30 8.51 6.02 20.97
C LYS A 30 8.13 4.98 22.01
N ARG A 31 6.83 4.81 22.30
CA ARG A 31 6.34 3.82 23.28
C ARG A 31 6.61 2.38 22.87
N VAL A 32 6.59 2.09 21.57
CA VAL A 32 6.86 0.73 21.05
C VAL A 32 8.32 0.53 20.64
N GLY A 33 9.21 1.48 20.93
CA GLY A 33 10.66 1.33 20.73
C GLY A 33 11.17 1.48 19.30
N ILE A 34 10.44 2.19 18.42
CA ILE A 34 10.81 2.42 17.01
C ILE A 34 10.88 3.92 16.64
N PRO A 35 11.68 4.73 17.35
CA PRO A 35 11.68 6.20 17.23
C PRO A 35 12.20 6.72 15.88
N GLU A 36 12.67 5.87 14.99
CA GLU A 36 13.11 6.24 13.63
C GLU A 36 12.01 6.06 12.58
N VAL A 37 10.96 5.30 12.87
CA VAL A 37 9.89 5.03 11.89
C VAL A 37 9.00 6.25 11.70
N ARG A 38 8.83 6.66 10.44
CA ARG A 38 7.96 7.77 10.04
C ARG A 38 6.60 7.22 9.62
N LEU A 39 5.58 8.06 9.70
CA LEU A 39 4.22 7.70 9.29
C LEU A 39 4.16 7.24 7.81
N HIS A 40 4.97 7.86 6.95
CA HIS A 40 5.07 7.50 5.53
C HIS A 40 5.67 6.11 5.28
N ASP A 41 6.45 5.57 6.23
CA ASP A 41 7.02 4.23 6.08
C ASP A 41 5.93 3.14 6.20
N LEU A 42 4.83 3.43 6.90
CA LEU A 42 3.64 2.57 6.89
C LEU A 42 3.00 2.50 5.50
N ARG A 43 2.91 3.65 4.83
CA ARG A 43 2.38 3.72 3.45
C ARG A 43 3.27 2.95 2.48
N HIS A 44 4.58 3.03 2.65
CA HIS A 44 5.53 2.21 1.88
C HIS A 44 5.35 0.72 2.16
N SER A 45 5.19 0.33 3.41
CA SER A 45 4.98 -1.07 3.80
C SER A 45 3.70 -1.65 3.19
N TYR A 46 2.60 -0.90 3.21
CA TYR A 46 1.34 -1.29 2.56
C TYR A 46 1.52 -1.54 1.05
N ALA A 47 2.24 -0.66 0.35
CA ALA A 47 2.53 -0.83 -1.06
C ALA A 47 3.37 -2.08 -1.33
N SER A 48 4.43 -2.29 -0.54
CA SER A 48 5.30 -3.46 -0.66
C SER A 48 4.53 -4.76 -0.44
N PHE A 49 3.63 -4.82 0.55
CA PHE A 49 2.79 -6.00 0.77
C PHE A 49 1.89 -6.31 -0.42
N LEU A 50 1.27 -5.31 -1.04
CA LEU A 50 0.43 -5.52 -2.22
C LEU A 50 1.24 -6.04 -3.42
N VAL A 51 2.41 -5.47 -3.69
CA VAL A 51 3.25 -5.92 -4.81
C VAL A 51 3.79 -7.33 -4.57
N ASN A 52 4.22 -7.63 -3.34
CA ASN A 52 4.67 -8.97 -2.96
C ASN A 52 3.53 -10.00 -3.02
N ALA A 53 2.28 -9.57 -2.80
CA ALA A 53 1.08 -10.39 -2.98
C ALA A 53 0.66 -10.53 -4.46
N GLY A 54 1.48 -10.07 -5.42
CA GLY A 54 1.25 -10.21 -6.86
C GLY A 54 0.25 -9.21 -7.45
N ARG A 55 -0.11 -8.15 -6.71
CA ARG A 55 -0.99 -7.10 -7.25
C ARG A 55 -0.24 -6.22 -8.25
N SER A 56 -0.97 -5.79 -9.28
CA SER A 56 -0.43 -4.92 -10.31
C SER A 56 -0.09 -3.53 -9.75
N LEU A 57 0.88 -2.85 -10.36
CA LEU A 57 1.21 -1.46 -10.01
C LEU A 57 0.02 -0.51 -10.23
N TYR A 58 -0.89 -0.85 -11.14
CA TYR A 58 -2.13 -0.11 -11.34
C TYR A 58 -3.06 -0.18 -10.12
N GLU A 59 -3.31 -1.39 -9.60
CA GLU A 59 -4.10 -1.58 -8.37
C GLU A 59 -3.45 -0.85 -7.19
N VAL A 60 -2.13 -1.00 -7.02
CA VAL A 60 -1.37 -0.33 -5.96
C VAL A 60 -1.46 1.19 -6.07
N GLN A 61 -1.35 1.75 -7.28
CA GLN A 61 -1.48 3.19 -7.52
C GLN A 61 -2.86 3.70 -7.08
N LYS A 62 -3.93 2.99 -7.47
CA LYS A 62 -5.32 3.36 -7.15
C LYS A 62 -5.61 3.26 -5.66
N LEU A 63 -5.18 2.17 -5.01
CA LEU A 63 -5.36 1.96 -3.56
C LEU A 63 -4.59 3.00 -2.72
N LEU A 64 -3.42 3.41 -3.18
CA LEU A 64 -2.65 4.46 -2.54
C LEU A 64 -3.21 5.86 -2.86
N GLY A 65 -3.90 6.04 -3.98
CA GLY A 65 -4.34 7.35 -4.46
C GLY A 65 -3.18 8.19 -5.01
N HIS A 66 -2.17 7.56 -5.61
CA HIS A 66 -1.10 8.28 -6.29
C HIS A 66 -1.60 8.85 -7.62
N HIS A 67 -1.51 10.18 -7.75
CA HIS A 67 -1.83 10.86 -8.99
C HIS A 67 -0.81 10.53 -10.09
N ASP A 68 0.48 10.63 -9.78
CA ASP A 68 1.57 10.33 -10.71
C ASP A 68 1.99 8.84 -10.60
N PRO A 69 1.89 8.05 -11.69
CA PRO A 69 2.37 6.67 -11.74
C PRO A 69 3.84 6.51 -11.34
N LYS A 70 4.69 7.51 -11.59
CA LYS A 70 6.12 7.47 -11.23
C LYS A 70 6.34 7.23 -9.75
N VAL A 71 5.45 7.75 -8.89
CA VAL A 71 5.51 7.54 -7.44
C VAL A 71 5.29 6.07 -7.10
N THR A 72 4.46 5.36 -7.86
CA THR A 72 4.19 3.92 -7.67
C THR A 72 5.27 3.05 -8.32
N MET A 73 5.90 3.50 -9.40
CA MET A 73 6.95 2.74 -10.10
C MET A 73 8.13 2.35 -9.22
N ARG A 74 8.36 3.07 -8.11
CA ARG A 74 9.38 2.70 -7.12
C ARG A 74 9.21 1.29 -6.56
N TYR A 75 8.01 0.69 -6.63
CA TYR A 75 7.75 -0.67 -6.12
C TYR A 75 7.88 -1.76 -7.20
N ALA A 76 8.11 -1.40 -8.47
CA ALA A 76 8.15 -2.37 -9.58
C ALA A 76 9.17 -3.49 -9.35
N HIS A 77 10.30 -3.17 -8.72
CA HIS A 77 11.38 -4.12 -8.43
C HIS A 77 11.03 -5.18 -7.37
N LEU A 78 9.95 -5.01 -6.61
CA LEU A 78 9.51 -5.97 -5.58
C LEU A 78 8.79 -7.19 -6.17
N SER A 79 8.53 -7.20 -7.49
CA SER A 79 7.84 -8.28 -8.17
C SER A 79 8.68 -9.08 -9.19
N PRO A 80 9.93 -9.53 -8.90
CA PRO A 80 10.67 -10.37 -9.84
C PRO A 80 9.93 -11.70 -10.12
N GLY A 81 9.30 -12.28 -9.08
CA GLY A 81 8.52 -13.51 -9.19
C GLY A 81 7.32 -13.37 -10.11
N ALA A 82 6.59 -12.25 -10.04
CA ALA A 82 5.44 -12.02 -10.91
C ALA A 82 5.84 -11.89 -12.39
N LEU A 83 7.02 -11.34 -12.69
CA LEU A 83 7.54 -11.29 -14.07
C LEU A 83 7.84 -12.70 -14.60
N ILE A 84 8.43 -13.56 -13.76
CA ILE A 84 8.70 -14.97 -14.10
C ILE A 84 7.38 -15.72 -14.30
N ASP A 85 6.42 -15.54 -13.40
CA ASP A 85 5.09 -16.17 -13.52
C ASP A 85 4.35 -15.71 -14.77
N ALA A 86 4.38 -14.40 -15.07
CA ALA A 86 3.79 -13.85 -16.28
C ALA A 86 4.44 -14.44 -17.56
N ALA A 87 5.77 -14.57 -17.59
CA ALA A 87 6.46 -15.22 -18.70
C ALA A 87 6.05 -16.70 -18.85
N ASN A 88 5.91 -17.42 -17.74
CA ASN A 88 5.51 -18.82 -17.72
C ASN A 88 4.08 -19.04 -18.25
N VAL A 89 3.18 -18.07 -18.14
CA VAL A 89 1.82 -18.16 -18.71
C VAL A 89 1.87 -18.33 -20.22
N VAL A 90 2.69 -17.56 -20.93
CA VAL A 90 2.83 -17.67 -22.39
C VAL A 90 3.34 -19.06 -22.78
N GLY A 91 4.32 -19.58 -22.03
CA GLY A 91 4.84 -20.93 -22.22
C GLY A 91 3.76 -22.01 -22.16
N LYS A 92 2.80 -21.90 -21.21
CA LYS A 92 1.67 -22.83 -21.08
C LYS A 92 0.71 -22.75 -22.28
N VAL A 93 0.38 -21.55 -22.74
CA VAL A 93 -0.53 -21.32 -23.88
C VAL A 93 0.04 -21.93 -25.16
N VAL A 94 1.33 -21.74 -25.43
CA VAL A 94 1.99 -22.28 -26.63
C VAL A 94 2.05 -23.81 -26.59
N LYS A 95 2.34 -24.42 -25.43
CA LYS A 95 2.37 -25.88 -25.26
C LYS A 95 1.00 -26.52 -25.47
N GLY A 96 -0.07 -25.87 -25.02
CA GLY A 96 -1.45 -26.35 -25.19
C GLY A 96 -1.87 -26.42 -26.66
N ARG A 97 -1.49 -25.44 -27.48
CA ARG A 97 -1.77 -25.44 -28.93
C ARG A 97 -1.07 -26.54 -29.70
N ARG A 98 0.14 -26.97 -29.30
CA ARG A 98 0.90 -28.04 -29.97
C ARG A 98 0.40 -29.45 -29.70
N LYS A 99 -0.48 -29.66 -28.70
CA LYS A 99 -1.07 -30.98 -28.39
C LYS A 99 -2.46 -31.19 -29.00
N ALA A 100 -3.07 -30.14 -29.53
CA ALA A 100 -4.43 -30.16 -30.07
C ALA A 100 -4.49 -30.18 -31.61
N GLY A 101 -3.33 -30.34 -32.28
CA GLY A 101 -3.19 -30.61 -33.71
C GLY A 101 -2.30 -31.82 -33.90
#